data_AF-A0A9P5AXG8-F1
#
_entry.id   AF-A0A9P5AXG8-F1
#
_cell.length_a   1.000
_cell.length_b   1.000
_cell.length_c   1.000
_cell.angle_alpha   90.00
_cell.angle_beta   90.00
_cell.angle_gamma   90.00
#
_symmetry.space_group_name_H-M   'P 1'
#
loop_
_entity.id
_entity.type
_entity.pdbx_description
1 polymer ?
#
loop_
_entity_poly.entity_id
_entity_poly.type
_entity_poly.pdbx_seq_one_letter_code
_entity_poly.pdbx_strand_id
1 'polypeptide(L)'
;MTTQGHGGFSTVWMAHDMDKGKDVALKIMIANFGGEREFLWQSEIIRYVSDTSRLLIYQDAFLLPGASRNPHRVLVFPLKGPNLIDYARETSTIVRRSAAKQLLQALKALHDGGMVHRDLNSANAMFGLSSFEPGADISAKYQILGRPQKMEFPTNQEMWKKGELVAPMSPKDSFVVQDTITLCDFGLAIDLAPK
;
A
#
# COMPACT_ATOMS: atom_id res chain seq x y z
N MET A 1 -9.31 -4.21 12.08
CA MET A 1 -7.93 -4.30 11.60
C MET A 1 -7.89 -5.37 10.52
N THR A 2 -7.90 -4.98 9.25
CA THR A 2 -7.79 -5.83 8.05
C THR A 2 -6.39 -5.65 7.46
N THR A 3 -5.76 -6.71 6.96
CA THR A 3 -4.49 -6.59 6.23
C THR A 3 -4.78 -6.35 4.75
N GLN A 4 -3.99 -5.54 4.05
CA GLN A 4 -4.11 -5.38 2.59
C GLN A 4 -3.04 -6.18 1.82
N GLY A 5 -2.18 -6.93 2.52
CA GLY A 5 -1.17 -7.81 1.93
C GLY A 5 -0.01 -8.10 2.89
N HIS A 6 0.67 -9.23 2.68
CA HIS A 6 1.95 -9.56 3.29
C HIS A 6 2.99 -9.64 2.16
N GLY A 7 3.92 -8.69 2.13
CA GLY A 7 5.12 -8.79 1.29
C GLY A 7 6.26 -9.38 2.12
N GLY A 8 7.30 -9.92 1.48
CA GLY A 8 8.46 -10.51 2.18
C GLY A 8 9.19 -9.57 3.16
N PHE A 9 8.84 -8.28 3.19
CA PHE A 9 9.51 -7.23 3.96
C PHE A 9 8.56 -6.34 4.81
N SER A 10 7.24 -6.53 4.75
CA SER A 10 6.27 -5.65 5.43
C SER A 10 4.86 -6.22 5.54
N THR A 11 4.07 -5.70 6.48
CA THR A 11 2.62 -5.91 6.57
C THR A 11 1.88 -4.59 6.41
N VAL A 12 0.79 -4.57 5.63
CA VAL A 12 -0.05 -3.38 5.45
C VAL A 12 -1.36 -3.52 6.21
N TRP A 13 -1.72 -2.49 6.99
CA TRP A 13 -2.93 -2.44 7.81
C TRP A 13 -3.79 -1.23 7.49
N MET A 14 -5.12 -1.39 7.47
CA MET A 14 -6.01 -0.22 7.53
C MET A 14 -6.09 0.32 8.95
N ALA A 15 -5.99 1.65 9.10
CA ALA A 15 -6.15 2.37 10.35
C ALA A 15 -7.01 3.63 10.15
N HIS A 16 -7.52 4.18 11.26
CA HIS A 16 -8.22 5.46 11.28
C HIS A 16 -7.32 6.52 11.91
N ASP A 17 -6.98 7.54 11.14
CA ASP A 17 -6.24 8.72 11.61
C ASP A 17 -7.22 9.61 12.38
N MET A 18 -7.07 9.65 13.71
CA MET A 18 -7.98 10.39 14.61
C MET A 18 -7.81 11.91 14.50
N ASP A 19 -6.62 12.38 14.12
CA ASP A 19 -6.33 13.81 14.00
C ASP A 19 -6.90 14.37 12.69
N LYS A 20 -6.80 13.59 11.61
CA LYS A 20 -7.31 13.98 10.28
C LYS A 20 -8.71 13.44 9.97
N GLY A 21 -9.28 12.61 10.85
CA GLY A 21 -10.60 12.01 10.70
C GLY A 21 -10.76 11.14 9.45
N LYS A 22 -9.69 10.48 8.99
CA LYS A 22 -9.68 9.75 7.70
C LYS A 22 -9.06 8.36 7.82
N ASP A 23 -9.46 7.46 6.93
CA ASP A 23 -8.86 6.12 6.87
C ASP A 23 -7.57 6.12 6.05
N VAL A 24 -6.57 5.39 6.55
CA VAL A 24 -5.22 5.31 5.99
C VAL A 24 -4.74 3.86 5.94
N ALA A 25 -3.74 3.60 5.11
CA ALA A 25 -2.99 2.35 5.09
C ALA A 25 -1.64 2.54 5.79
N LEU A 26 -1.33 1.70 6.78
CA LEU A 26 -0.05 1.66 7.48
C LEU A 26 0.78 0.51 6.94
N LYS A 27 1.86 0.79 6.21
CA LYS A 27 2.87 -0.21 5.83
C LYS A 27 3.90 -0.28 6.96
N ILE A 28 3.86 -1.37 7.72
CA ILE A 28 4.78 -1.63 8.82
C ILE A 28 5.89 -2.53 8.30
N MET A 29 7.10 -1.98 8.24
CA MET A 29 8.27 -2.69 7.73
C MET A 29 8.82 -3.65 8.79
N ILE A 30 9.41 -4.76 8.37
CA ILE A 30 10.19 -5.61 9.29
C ILE A 30 11.33 -4.75 9.87
N ALA A 31 11.70 -4.98 11.13
CA ALA A 31 12.79 -4.28 11.80
C ALA A 31 14.13 -4.69 11.17
N ASN A 32 14.45 -4.12 10.02
CA ASN A 32 15.68 -4.30 9.27
C ASN A 32 15.92 -3.08 8.36
N PHE A 33 17.04 -3.09 7.62
CA PHE A 33 17.41 -2.00 6.71
C PHE A 33 16.46 -1.78 5.53
N GLY A 34 15.53 -2.70 5.25
CA GLY A 34 14.59 -2.58 4.13
C GLY A 34 13.61 -1.42 4.30
N GLY A 35 13.17 -1.18 5.55
CA GLY A 35 12.24 -0.09 5.84
C GLY A 35 12.82 1.31 5.60
N GLU A 36 14.07 1.53 6.05
CA GLU A 36 14.77 2.79 5.80
C GLU A 36 15.03 3.02 4.32
N ARG A 37 15.36 1.96 3.57
CA ARG A 37 15.60 2.05 2.12
C ARG A 37 14.37 2.56 1.37
N GLU A 38 13.20 1.97 1.61
CA GLU A 38 11.97 2.39 0.92
C GLU A 38 11.59 3.83 1.30
N PHE A 39 11.73 4.20 2.58
CA PHE A 39 11.50 5.57 3.04
C PHE A 39 12.40 6.58 2.32
N LEU A 40 13.69 6.29 2.20
CA LEU A 40 14.64 7.14 1.49
C LEU A 40 14.29 7.26 0.01
N TRP A 41 13.96 6.16 -0.68
CA TRP A 41 13.60 6.24 -2.09
C TRP A 41 12.31 7.02 -2.33
N GLN A 42 11.30 6.86 -1.49
CA GLN A 42 10.10 7.68 -1.59
C GLN A 42 10.40 9.16 -1.31
N SER A 43 11.32 9.47 -0.39
CA SER A 43 11.78 10.85 -0.14
C SER A 43 12.46 11.46 -1.37
N GLU A 44 13.31 10.71 -2.05
CA GLU A 44 13.95 11.16 -3.29
C GLU A 44 12.95 11.30 -4.45
N ILE A 45 11.94 10.41 -4.53
CA ILE A 45 10.83 10.55 -5.49
C ILE A 45 10.07 11.84 -5.23
N ILE A 46 9.70 12.14 -3.98
CA ILE A 46 9.04 13.41 -3.61
C ILE A 46 9.87 14.61 -4.04
N ARG A 47 11.20 14.51 -3.92
CA ARG A 47 12.12 15.61 -4.20
C ARG A 47 12.34 15.86 -5.69
N TYR A 48 12.41 14.81 -6.51
CA TYR A 48 12.85 14.93 -7.91
C TYR A 48 11.77 14.63 -8.95
N VAL A 49 10.68 13.96 -8.59
CA VAL A 49 9.58 13.69 -9.52
C VAL A 49 8.57 14.82 -9.47
N SER A 50 8.39 15.52 -10.60
CA SER A 50 7.50 16.69 -10.68
C SER A 50 6.02 16.36 -10.57
N ASP A 51 5.61 15.17 -11.03
CA ASP A 51 4.22 14.70 -10.97
C ASP A 51 4.15 13.36 -10.22
N THR A 52 3.72 13.42 -8.97
CA THR A 52 3.53 12.25 -8.10
C THR A 52 2.06 11.82 -8.02
N SER A 53 1.15 12.42 -8.81
CA SER A 53 -0.31 12.18 -8.71
C SER A 53 -0.72 10.72 -8.96
N ARG A 54 0.12 9.96 -9.67
CA ARG A 54 -0.08 8.54 -9.98
C ARG A 54 0.88 7.61 -9.25
N LEU A 55 1.63 8.14 -8.29
CA LEU A 55 2.53 7.39 -7.42
C LEU A 55 1.91 7.31 -6.03
N LEU A 56 1.87 6.11 -5.45
CA LEU A 56 1.40 5.93 -4.09
C LEU A 56 2.54 6.24 -3.12
N ILE A 57 2.65 7.51 -2.75
CA ILE A 57 3.70 8.03 -1.87
C ILE A 57 3.18 8.18 -0.44
N TYR A 58 4.05 7.97 0.54
CA TYR A 58 3.71 8.14 1.95
C TYR A 58 3.31 9.60 2.24
N GLN A 59 2.35 9.78 3.15
CA GLN A 59 1.91 11.08 3.67
C GLN A 59 2.54 11.40 5.02
N ASP A 60 2.96 10.36 5.74
CA ASP A 60 3.62 10.47 7.03
C ASP A 60 4.51 9.25 7.27
N ALA A 61 5.48 9.36 8.17
CA ALA A 61 6.37 8.28 8.54
C ALA A 61 6.81 8.38 9.99
N PHE A 62 6.81 7.26 10.70
CA PHE A 62 7.25 7.21 12.09
C PHE A 62 7.95 5.88 12.41
N LEU A 63 8.53 5.80 13.61
CA LEU A 63 9.19 4.60 14.12
C LEU A 63 8.31 3.98 15.20
N LEU A 64 8.00 2.70 15.04
CA LEU A 64 7.36 1.89 16.07
C LEU A 64 8.44 1.11 16.85
N PRO A 65 8.45 1.11 18.19
CA PRO A 65 9.41 0.33 18.97
C PRO A 65 9.33 -1.16 18.61
N GLY A 66 10.48 -1.74 18.26
CA GLY A 66 10.62 -3.18 18.02
C GLY A 66 11.47 -3.87 19.08
N ALA A 67 11.66 -5.17 18.92
CA ALA A 67 12.46 -5.97 19.85
C ALA A 67 13.93 -5.50 19.87
N SER A 68 14.58 -5.61 21.03
CA SER A 68 16.02 -5.36 21.19
C SER A 68 16.51 -4.01 20.62
N ARG A 69 15.72 -2.93 20.78
CA ARG A 69 16.02 -1.57 20.27
C ARG A 69 16.10 -1.44 18.75
N ASN A 70 15.51 -2.38 18.01
CA ASN A 70 15.45 -2.30 16.55
C ASN A 70 14.04 -1.85 16.13
N PRO A 71 13.83 -0.55 15.83
CA PRO A 71 12.51 -0.03 15.53
C PRO A 71 12.02 -0.48 14.14
N HIS A 72 10.71 -0.54 13.99
CA HIS A 72 10.04 -0.73 12.71
C HIS A 72 9.75 0.62 12.07
N ARG A 73 10.17 0.82 10.83
CA ARG A 73 9.70 1.94 10.02
C ARG A 73 8.24 1.72 9.66
N VAL A 74 7.42 2.74 9.90
CA VAL A 74 6.02 2.77 9.48
C VAL A 74 5.83 3.89 8.47
N LEU A 75 5.24 3.56 7.32
CA LEU A 75 4.86 4.51 6.29
C LEU A 75 3.33 4.59 6.23
N VAL A 76 2.79 5.81 6.26
CA VAL A 76 1.35 6.09 6.22
C VAL A 76 0.95 6.47 4.81
N PHE A 77 0.01 5.76 4.21
CA PHE A 77 -0.47 5.97 2.84
C PHE A 77 -1.97 6.31 2.81
N PRO A 78 -2.44 7.01 1.78
CA PRO A 78 -3.87 7.05 1.50
C PRO A 78 -4.38 5.63 1.23
N LEU A 79 -5.61 5.35 1.69
CA LEU A 79 -6.23 4.06 1.47
C LEU A 79 -6.50 3.83 -0.03
N LYS A 80 -5.98 2.72 -0.57
CA LYS A 80 -6.11 2.31 -1.97
C LYS A 80 -6.44 0.82 -2.04
N GLY A 81 -6.84 0.37 -3.22
CA GLY A 81 -7.21 -1.02 -3.49
C GLY A 81 -8.41 -1.14 -4.44
N PRO A 82 -8.80 -2.38 -4.78
CA PRO A 82 -7.92 -3.54 -4.85
C PRO A 82 -6.71 -3.30 -5.77
N ASN A 83 -5.72 -4.20 -5.76
CA ASN A 83 -4.64 -4.17 -6.75
C ASN A 83 -5.13 -4.76 -8.09
N LEU A 84 -4.30 -4.65 -9.14
CA LEU A 84 -4.66 -5.15 -10.45
C LEU A 84 -4.75 -6.69 -10.49
N ILE A 85 -3.98 -7.44 -9.70
CA ILE A 85 -4.07 -8.91 -9.69
C ILE A 85 -5.42 -9.39 -9.17
N ASP A 86 -5.94 -8.74 -8.13
CA ASP A 86 -7.19 -9.10 -7.47
C ASP A 86 -8.43 -8.64 -8.27
N TYR A 87 -8.29 -7.62 -9.12
CA TYR A 87 -9.44 -6.96 -9.79
C TYR A 87 -9.43 -7.00 -11.32
N ALA A 88 -8.35 -7.43 -11.97
CA ALA A 88 -8.24 -7.42 -13.43
C ALA A 88 -9.25 -8.32 -14.16
N ARG A 89 -9.70 -9.40 -13.50
CA ARG A 89 -10.62 -10.39 -14.11
C ARG A 89 -12.05 -9.87 -14.21
N GLU A 90 -12.45 -9.01 -13.27
CA GLU A 90 -13.81 -8.49 -13.15
C GLU A 90 -13.99 -7.14 -13.87
N THR A 91 -12.89 -6.53 -14.31
CA THR A 91 -12.90 -5.23 -14.97
C THR A 91 -13.16 -5.30 -16.48
N SER A 92 -13.81 -4.27 -17.02
CA SER A 92 -14.02 -4.15 -18.47
C SER A 92 -12.70 -3.88 -19.22
N THR A 93 -12.67 -4.19 -20.52
CA THR A 93 -11.50 -3.87 -21.36
C THR A 93 -11.20 -2.37 -21.41
N ILE A 94 -12.23 -1.52 -21.28
CA ILE A 94 -12.06 -0.06 -21.27
C ILE A 94 -11.30 0.38 -20.01
N VAL A 95 -11.70 -0.12 -18.84
CA VAL A 95 -11.03 0.16 -17.56
C VAL A 95 -9.59 -0.33 -17.60
N ARG A 96 -9.32 -1.55 -18.08
CA ARG A 96 -7.96 -2.08 -18.21
C ARG A 96 -7.06 -1.22 -19.11
N ARG A 97 -7.56 -0.75 -20.26
CA ARG A 97 -6.80 0.14 -21.15
C ARG A 97 -6.51 1.49 -20.49
N SER A 98 -7.50 2.04 -19.78
CA SER A 98 -7.32 3.27 -18.99
C SER A 98 -6.25 3.09 -17.93
N ALA A 99 -6.30 2.00 -17.16
CA ALA A 99 -5.30 1.66 -16.15
C ALA A 99 -3.90 1.52 -16.75
N ALA A 100 -3.75 0.80 -17.87
CA ALA A 100 -2.47 0.68 -18.56
C ALA A 100 -1.89 2.05 -18.99
N LYS A 101 -2.73 2.92 -19.57
CA LYS A 101 -2.31 4.29 -19.92
C LYS A 101 -1.84 5.07 -18.70
N GLN A 102 -2.57 5.00 -17.59
CA GLN A 102 -2.24 5.71 -16.36
C GLN A 102 -0.96 5.18 -15.70
N LEU A 103 -0.72 3.86 -15.73
CA LEU A 103 0.54 3.27 -15.28
C LEU A 103 1.73 3.74 -16.13
N LEU A 104 1.57 3.82 -17.45
CA LEU A 104 2.61 4.37 -18.32
C LEU A 104 2.89 5.85 -18.03
N GLN A 105 1.86 6.62 -17.66
CA GLN A 105 2.03 8.01 -17.19
C GLN A 105 2.81 8.07 -15.87
N ALA A 106 2.50 7.19 -14.91
CA ALA A 106 3.23 7.08 -13.65
C ALA A 106 4.71 6.74 -13.86
N LEU A 107 5.00 5.76 -14.73
CA LEU A 107 6.37 5.37 -15.09
C LEU A 107 7.11 6.49 -15.80
N LYS A 108 6.45 7.19 -16.74
CA LYS A 108 7.04 8.37 -17.39
C LYS A 108 7.44 9.42 -16.37
N ALA A 109 6.54 9.78 -15.44
CA ALA A 109 6.86 10.78 -14.41
C ALA A 109 8.04 10.35 -13.54
N LEU A 110 8.07 9.08 -13.12
CA LEU A 110 9.18 8.50 -12.35
C LEU A 110 10.50 8.60 -13.13
N HIS A 111 10.50 8.22 -14.40
CA HIS A 111 11.68 8.25 -15.28
C HIS A 111 12.14 9.68 -15.58
N ASP A 112 11.23 10.62 -15.79
CA ASP A 112 11.54 12.04 -15.99
C ASP A 112 12.24 12.63 -14.74
N GLY A 113 11.93 12.11 -13.54
CA GLY A 113 12.63 12.42 -12.30
C GLY A 113 13.96 11.71 -12.10
N GLY A 114 14.40 10.88 -13.06
CA GLY A 114 15.65 10.11 -12.99
C GLY A 114 15.56 8.79 -12.24
N MET A 115 14.36 8.36 -11.84
CA MET A 115 14.16 7.18 -10.99
C MET A 115 13.63 5.99 -11.78
N VAL A 116 13.97 4.76 -11.37
CA VAL A 116 13.43 3.51 -11.95
C VAL A 116 12.82 2.64 -10.86
N HIS A 117 11.61 2.14 -11.10
CA HIS A 117 10.83 1.36 -10.13
C HIS A 117 11.43 -0.02 -9.79
N ARG A 118 11.92 -0.73 -10.82
CA ARG A 118 12.48 -2.10 -10.79
C ARG A 118 11.58 -3.26 -10.34
N ASP A 119 10.43 -2.98 -9.73
CA ASP A 119 9.45 -4.03 -9.36
C ASP A 119 8.05 -3.79 -9.96
N LEU A 120 7.99 -3.57 -11.28
CA LEU A 120 6.70 -3.34 -11.94
C LEU A 120 5.97 -4.67 -12.13
N ASN A 121 4.90 -4.88 -11.37
CA ASN A 121 4.03 -6.05 -11.46
C ASN A 121 2.56 -5.68 -11.15
N SER A 122 1.63 -6.61 -11.34
CA SER A 122 0.20 -6.36 -11.12
C SER A 122 -0.22 -6.18 -9.65
N ALA A 123 0.59 -6.63 -8.69
CA ALA A 123 0.34 -6.38 -7.28
C ALA A 123 0.71 -4.94 -6.87
N ASN A 124 1.67 -4.35 -7.58
CA ASN A 124 2.18 -2.99 -7.35
C ASN A 124 1.39 -1.89 -8.10
N ALA A 125 0.22 -2.24 -8.63
CA ALA A 125 -0.69 -1.31 -9.30
C ALA A 125 -2.03 -1.32 -8.56
N MET A 126 -2.35 -0.23 -7.87
CA MET A 126 -3.52 -0.14 -6.98
C MET A 126 -4.57 0.81 -7.53
N PHE A 127 -5.83 0.37 -7.51
CA PHE A 127 -6.94 1.24 -7.85
C PHE A 127 -7.25 2.25 -6.73
N GLY A 128 -7.89 3.35 -7.12
CA GLY A 128 -8.48 4.30 -6.18
C GLY A 128 -9.67 3.67 -5.47
N LEU A 129 -9.80 3.96 -4.18
CA LEU A 129 -10.98 3.64 -3.39
C LEU A 129 -11.72 4.94 -3.10
N SER A 130 -13.05 4.94 -3.26
CA SER A 130 -13.87 5.98 -2.65
C SER A 130 -13.63 6.01 -1.14
N SER A 131 -13.45 7.20 -0.57
CA SER A 131 -13.44 7.35 0.88
C SER A 131 -14.77 6.92 1.46
N PHE A 132 -14.73 6.38 2.68
CA PHE A 132 -15.95 6.20 3.47
C PHE A 132 -16.56 7.58 3.76
N GLU A 133 -17.88 7.60 3.94
CA GLU A 133 -18.56 8.80 4.44
C GLU A 133 -17.85 9.30 5.71
N PRO A 134 -17.62 10.62 5.85
CA PRO A 134 -17.02 11.17 7.05
C PRO A 134 -17.76 10.71 8.31
N GLY A 135 -17.03 10.15 9.28
CA GLY A 135 -17.64 9.62 10.51
C GLY A 135 -18.30 8.25 10.38
N ALA A 136 -18.15 7.55 9.25
CA ALA A 136 -18.63 6.18 9.11
C ALA A 136 -18.10 5.28 10.25
N ASP A 137 -19.02 4.60 10.92
CA ASP A 137 -18.66 3.70 12.00
C ASP A 137 -17.97 2.42 11.49
N ILE A 138 -17.44 1.63 12.43
CA ILE A 138 -16.71 0.40 12.09
C ILE A 138 -17.62 -0.64 11.42
N SER A 139 -18.93 -0.61 11.70
CA SER A 139 -19.91 -1.55 11.16
C SER A 139 -20.16 -1.28 9.68
N ALA A 140 -20.35 -0.01 9.31
CA ALA A 140 -20.48 0.45 7.93
C ALA A 140 -19.22 0.09 7.13
N LYS A 141 -18.03 0.31 7.70
CA LYS A 141 -16.76 -0.11 7.07
C LYS A 141 -16.71 -1.62 6.85
N TYR A 142 -17.17 -2.44 7.81
CA TYR A 142 -17.21 -3.90 7.66
C TYR A 142 -18.27 -4.42 6.68
N GLN A 143 -19.37 -3.70 6.47
CA GLN A 143 -20.34 -4.06 5.44
C GLN A 143 -19.70 -3.98 4.05
N ILE A 144 -18.82 -2.99 3.86
CA ILE A 144 -18.15 -2.69 2.61
C ILE A 144 -16.90 -3.56 2.42
N LEU A 145 -16.02 -3.60 3.43
CA LEU A 145 -14.71 -4.25 3.35
C LEU A 145 -14.71 -5.73 3.74
N GLY A 146 -15.82 -6.20 4.28
CA GLY A 146 -15.84 -7.43 5.04
C GLY A 146 -15.27 -7.26 6.45
N ARG A 147 -15.61 -8.22 7.33
CA ARG A 147 -14.99 -8.30 8.65
C ARG A 147 -13.59 -8.90 8.53
N PRO A 148 -12.59 -8.38 9.25
CA PRO A 148 -11.29 -9.03 9.31
C PRO A 148 -11.42 -10.46 9.83
N GLN A 149 -10.84 -11.39 9.08
CA GLN A 149 -10.82 -12.80 9.46
C GLN A 149 -9.44 -13.14 10.01
N LYS A 150 -9.40 -13.84 11.14
CA LYS A 150 -8.16 -14.35 11.69
C LYS A 150 -7.78 -15.65 10.99
N MET A 151 -6.49 -15.86 10.80
CA MET A 151 -5.93 -17.07 10.24
C MET A 151 -4.81 -17.57 11.13
N GLU A 152 -4.66 -18.88 11.21
CA GLU A 152 -3.53 -19.48 11.91
C GLU A 152 -2.22 -19.19 11.17
N PHE A 153 -1.13 -19.11 11.92
CA PHE A 153 0.20 -19.03 11.31
C PHE A 153 0.52 -20.36 10.62
N PRO A 154 0.93 -20.35 9.33
CA PRO A 154 1.15 -21.58 8.57
C PRO A 154 2.47 -22.31 8.93
N THR A 155 3.01 -22.12 10.13
CA THR A 155 4.31 -22.65 10.54
C THR A 155 4.17 -23.64 11.70
N ASN A 156 4.74 -24.83 11.54
CA ASN A 156 4.94 -25.80 12.63
C ASN A 156 6.10 -25.43 13.58
N GLN A 157 6.65 -24.22 13.49
CA GLN A 157 7.72 -23.75 14.38
C GLN A 157 7.13 -23.18 15.67
N GLU A 158 7.76 -23.51 16.80
CA GLU A 158 7.45 -22.87 18.08
C GLU A 158 7.75 -21.37 18.00
N MET A 159 6.69 -20.56 17.99
CA MET A 159 6.82 -19.12 18.09
C MET A 159 7.13 -18.72 19.54
N TRP A 160 8.02 -17.75 19.72
CA TRP A 160 8.32 -17.16 21.03
C TRP A 160 7.08 -16.52 21.70
N LYS A 161 6.01 -16.27 20.94
CA LYS A 161 4.70 -15.81 21.40
C LYS A 161 3.59 -16.35 20.51
N LYS A 162 2.45 -16.75 21.09
CA LYS A 162 1.23 -17.08 20.32
C LYS A 162 0.73 -15.83 19.58
N GLY A 163 0.32 -16.02 18.33
CA GLY A 163 -0.28 -14.98 17.50
C GLY A 163 -1.21 -15.58 16.45
N GLU A 164 -1.98 -14.71 15.79
CA GLU A 164 -2.81 -15.04 14.63
C GLU A 164 -2.48 -14.05 13.50
N LEU A 165 -2.55 -14.51 12.25
CA LEU A 165 -2.54 -13.63 11.09
C LEU A 165 -3.93 -13.06 10.87
N VAL A 166 -4.00 -11.96 10.13
CA VAL A 166 -5.29 -11.46 9.62
C VAL A 166 -5.30 -11.64 8.11
N ALA A 167 -6.38 -12.22 7.60
CA ALA A 167 -6.61 -12.43 6.18
C ALA A 167 -6.61 -11.11 5.42
N PRO A 168 -6.12 -11.12 4.17
CA PRO A 168 -6.26 -9.97 3.28
C PRO A 168 -7.72 -9.53 3.19
N MET A 169 -7.91 -8.22 3.10
CA MET A 169 -9.20 -7.60 2.84
C MET A 169 -9.77 -8.10 1.51
N SER A 170 -11.05 -8.48 1.52
CA SER A 170 -11.82 -8.81 0.31
C SER A 170 -13.04 -7.88 0.27
N PRO A 171 -12.91 -6.72 -0.40
CA PRO A 171 -14.02 -5.79 -0.55
C PRO A 171 -15.21 -6.48 -1.20
N LYS A 172 -16.43 -6.25 -0.72
CA LYS A 172 -17.64 -6.71 -1.39
C LYS A 172 -17.95 -5.80 -2.58
N ASP A 173 -18.70 -6.31 -3.56
CA ASP A 173 -19.08 -5.65 -4.83
C ASP A 173 -19.69 -4.24 -4.71
N SER A 174 -20.03 -3.80 -3.50
CA SER A 174 -20.47 -2.43 -3.18
C SER A 174 -19.33 -1.41 -3.05
N PHE A 175 -18.06 -1.80 -3.20
CA PHE A 175 -16.95 -0.86 -3.17
C PHE A 175 -16.86 -0.08 -4.49
N VAL A 176 -16.94 1.26 -4.43
CA VAL A 176 -16.68 2.10 -5.61
C VAL A 176 -15.18 2.13 -5.85
N VAL A 177 -14.70 1.10 -6.54
CA VAL A 177 -13.37 1.11 -7.15
C VAL A 177 -13.37 2.21 -8.19
N GLN A 178 -12.49 3.20 -8.02
CA GLN A 178 -12.35 4.30 -8.95
C GLN A 178 -11.53 3.86 -10.15
N ASP A 179 -11.82 4.40 -11.32
CA ASP A 179 -11.07 4.16 -12.56
C ASP A 179 -9.65 4.79 -12.57
N THR A 180 -9.17 5.26 -11.41
CA THR A 180 -7.82 5.77 -11.21
C THR A 180 -6.89 4.66 -10.73
N ILE A 181 -5.67 4.58 -11.28
CA ILE A 181 -4.65 3.64 -10.81
C ILE A 181 -3.38 4.38 -10.38
N THR A 182 -2.73 3.86 -9.35
CA THR A 182 -1.47 4.36 -8.80
C THR A 182 -0.43 3.25 -8.75
N LEU A 183 0.81 3.57 -9.12
CA LEU A 183 1.97 2.70 -8.95
C LEU A 183 2.48 2.78 -7.51
N CYS A 184 2.74 1.65 -6.87
CA CYS A 184 3.18 1.57 -5.48
C CYS A 184 4.37 0.62 -5.30
N ASP A 185 4.92 0.60 -4.08
CA ASP A 185 6.08 -0.19 -3.66
C ASP A 185 7.41 0.19 -4.35
N PHE A 186 8.06 1.21 -3.77
CA PHE A 186 9.33 1.73 -4.25
C PHE A 186 10.53 1.14 -3.49
N GLY A 187 10.36 0.02 -2.79
CA GLY A 187 11.44 -0.58 -1.97
C GLY A 187 12.67 -1.04 -2.78
N LEU A 188 12.50 -1.25 -4.08
CA LEU A 188 13.55 -1.63 -5.02
C LEU A 188 13.93 -0.52 -6.01
N ALA A 189 13.39 0.69 -5.84
CA ALA A 189 13.70 1.80 -6.74
C ALA A 189 15.19 2.18 -6.70
N ILE A 190 15.66 2.80 -7.78
CA ILE A 190 17.02 3.35 -7.90
C ILE A 190 17.01 4.68 -8.64
N ASP A 191 18.05 5.47 -8.41
CA ASP A 191 18.39 6.63 -9.23
C ASP A 191 19.28 6.19 -10.42
N LEU A 192 18.99 6.70 -11.62
CA LEU A 192 19.78 6.48 -12.83
C LEU A 192 21.00 7.41 -12.93
N ALA A 193 20.98 8.54 -12.23
CA ALA A 193 22.05 9.53 -12.27
C ALA A 193 22.20 10.15 -10.87
N PRO A 194 22.96 9.51 -9.94
CA PRO A 194 23.12 10.02 -8.58
C PRO A 194 23.62 11.47 -8.62
N LYS A 195 22.79 12.38 -8.10
CA LYS A 195 23.02 13.83 -8.09
C LYS A 195 23.83 14.30 -6.90
#